data_AF-A0A7I8DRS8-F1
#
_entry.id   AF-A0A7I8DRS8-F1
#
_cell.length_a   1.000
_cell.length_b   1.000
_cell.length_c   1.000
_cell.angle_alpha   90.00
_cell.angle_beta   90.00
_cell.angle_gamma   90.00
#
_symmetry.space_group_name_H-M   'P 1'
#
loop_
_entity.id
_entity.type
_entity.pdbx_description
1 polymer ?
#
loop_
_entity_poly.entity_id
_entity_poly.type
_entity_poly.pdbx_seq_one_letter_code
_entity_poly.pdbx_strand_id
1 'polypeptide(L)'
;MLNDFSAYLFVYFTGNNPEEERLFYGVSRNGYDFNSLNNGYPVHTSSLGTGCIRDPYVFKGEDDFYYILATDMKSSLGWNSNHAIIIFKTKDFVSMIDTVRIDYRTFKTTSDCNRAWAPQAIWNPEKKAYMVYLTIQKQDDSLGTVMWRHYAKDLMDADTYTEPELMMKAPAGTDGAIDGDIIYDHINGRYIMYYNGKRIAVSSSLSGDFNCIDPNTGLEYETIPMYTADGVEMDVEGSNIYKIIGKERWIIAADGTPFNGGRYALAETSDFIHYRQLSEKEYSFDFTPRHGYVIPITESQLRRLSDAYKGPGQEREVNWKQEM
;
A
#
# COMPACT_ATOMS: atom_id res chain seq x y z
N MET A 1 2.33 -14.45 22.22
CA MET A 1 3.43 -15.14 21.52
C MET A 1 4.05 -14.11 20.60
N LEU A 2 5.36 -13.89 20.66
CA LEU A 2 6.05 -13.10 19.65
C LEU A 2 5.83 -13.83 18.30
N ASN A 3 5.31 -13.13 17.30
CA ASN A 3 5.18 -13.72 15.97
C ASN A 3 6.59 -13.97 15.44
N ASP A 4 6.94 -15.25 15.20
CA ASP A 4 8.22 -15.67 14.60
C ASP A 4 8.26 -15.31 13.10
N PHE A 5 8.26 -14.02 12.81
CA PHE A 5 8.47 -13.51 11.46
C PHE A 5 9.94 -13.69 11.06
N SER A 6 10.19 -14.17 9.84
CA SER A 6 11.54 -14.45 9.32
C SER A 6 11.77 -13.96 7.89
N ALA A 7 10.73 -13.42 7.27
CA ALA A 7 10.74 -12.93 5.90
C ALA A 7 9.63 -11.89 5.69
N TYR A 8 9.54 -11.37 4.48
CA TYR A 8 8.53 -10.41 4.04
C TYR A 8 7.86 -10.90 2.76
N LEU A 9 6.58 -10.58 2.62
CA LEU A 9 5.82 -10.64 1.37
C LEU A 9 5.59 -9.22 0.89
N PHE A 10 5.93 -8.94 -0.37
CA PHE A 10 5.53 -7.74 -1.09
C PHE A 10 4.43 -8.11 -2.07
N VAL A 11 3.27 -7.45 -1.96
CA VAL A 11 2.16 -7.54 -2.91
C VAL A 11 2.14 -6.28 -3.76
N TYR A 12 2.21 -6.41 -5.09
CA TYR A 12 2.35 -5.27 -6.01
C TYR A 12 1.71 -5.54 -7.38
N PHE A 13 1.69 -4.51 -8.23
CA PHE A 13 1.45 -4.61 -9.68
C PHE A 13 2.63 -4.00 -10.45
N THR A 14 2.70 -4.17 -11.78
CA THR A 14 3.94 -3.85 -12.53
C THR A 14 3.83 -2.74 -13.57
N GLY A 15 2.62 -2.36 -13.99
CA GLY A 15 2.48 -1.43 -15.10
C GLY A 15 1.05 -1.13 -15.52
N ASN A 16 0.88 -0.68 -16.77
CA ASN A 16 -0.37 -0.13 -17.29
C ASN A 16 -1.01 -1.01 -18.38
N ASN A 17 -0.34 -2.10 -18.79
CA ASN A 17 -1.00 -3.09 -19.62
C ASN A 17 -1.94 -3.96 -18.76
N PRO A 18 -3.06 -4.49 -19.30
CA PRO A 18 -3.97 -5.33 -18.53
C PRO A 18 -3.34 -6.61 -17.94
N GLU A 19 -2.23 -7.07 -18.50
CA GLU A 19 -1.44 -8.20 -17.98
C GLU A 19 -0.53 -7.80 -16.81
N GLU A 20 -0.21 -6.51 -16.69
CA GLU A 20 0.62 -5.89 -15.65
C GLU A 20 -0.22 -5.30 -14.50
N GLU A 21 -1.52 -5.09 -14.73
CA GLU A 21 -2.51 -4.65 -13.74
C GLU A 21 -3.16 -5.86 -13.04
N ARG A 22 -2.31 -6.63 -12.35
CA ARG A 22 -2.66 -7.88 -11.65
C ARG A 22 -1.89 -7.96 -10.34
N LEU A 23 -2.22 -8.93 -9.50
CA LEU A 23 -1.41 -9.17 -8.30
C LEU A 23 -0.15 -9.95 -8.67
N PHE A 24 0.99 -9.43 -8.22
CA PHE A 24 2.30 -10.06 -8.25
C PHE A 24 2.83 -10.11 -6.82
N TYR A 25 3.66 -11.12 -6.54
CA TYR A 25 4.30 -11.28 -5.24
C TYR A 25 5.82 -11.30 -5.36
N GLY A 26 6.45 -10.70 -4.36
CA GLY A 26 7.90 -10.75 -4.15
C GLY A 26 8.18 -11.11 -2.70
N VAL A 27 9.33 -11.71 -2.45
CA VAL A 27 9.74 -12.10 -1.09
C VAL A 27 11.14 -11.60 -0.76
N SER A 28 11.33 -11.27 0.50
CA SER A 28 12.63 -10.86 1.06
C SER A 28 12.86 -11.52 2.41
N ARG A 29 14.11 -11.82 2.75
CA ARG A 29 14.48 -12.23 4.12
C ARG A 29 14.94 -11.06 4.99
N ASN A 30 15.56 -10.06 4.39
CA ASN A 30 16.12 -8.92 5.11
C ASN A 30 15.22 -7.67 5.07
N GLY A 31 14.26 -7.62 4.15
CA GLY A 31 13.39 -6.46 3.95
C GLY A 31 14.02 -5.37 3.09
N TYR A 32 15.11 -5.69 2.38
CA TYR A 32 15.82 -4.77 1.48
C TYR A 32 15.97 -5.37 0.08
N ASP A 33 16.25 -6.67 -0.01
CA ASP A 33 16.42 -7.37 -1.28
C ASP A 33 15.22 -8.26 -1.57
N PHE A 34 14.44 -7.91 -2.59
CA PHE A 34 13.23 -8.63 -2.98
C PHE A 34 13.43 -9.38 -4.28
N ASN A 35 13.00 -10.65 -4.29
CA ASN A 35 12.95 -11.47 -5.50
C ASN A 35 11.49 -11.77 -5.83
N SER A 36 11.14 -11.69 -7.11
CA SER A 36 9.81 -12.02 -7.59
C SER A 36 9.50 -13.51 -7.39
N LEU A 37 8.25 -13.81 -7.06
CA LEU A 37 7.70 -15.16 -7.11
C LEU A 37 7.11 -15.44 -8.49
N ASN A 38 6.79 -16.71 -8.76
CA ASN A 38 6.12 -17.14 -9.99
C ASN A 38 6.87 -16.73 -11.28
N ASN A 39 8.19 -16.65 -11.24
CA ASN A 39 9.05 -16.15 -12.33
C ASN A 39 8.65 -14.76 -12.85
N GLY A 40 8.11 -13.90 -11.99
CA GLY A 40 7.63 -12.57 -12.38
C GLY A 40 6.30 -12.58 -13.13
N TYR A 41 5.59 -13.72 -13.21
CA TYR A 41 4.23 -13.79 -13.72
C TYR A 41 3.19 -13.47 -12.63
N PRO A 42 2.00 -12.95 -13.00
CA PRO A 42 0.96 -12.61 -12.03
C PRO A 42 0.50 -13.86 -11.26
N VAL A 43 0.24 -13.70 -9.97
CA VAL A 43 -0.24 -14.77 -9.07
C VAL A 43 -1.77 -14.80 -9.00
N HIS A 44 -2.44 -13.68 -9.27
CA HIS A 44 -3.89 -13.60 -9.20
C HIS A 44 -4.48 -12.53 -10.14
N THR A 45 -5.69 -12.80 -10.64
CA THR A 45 -6.52 -11.89 -11.44
C THR A 45 -7.92 -11.80 -10.85
N SER A 46 -8.61 -10.70 -11.12
CA SER A 46 -10.01 -10.53 -10.69
C SER A 46 -10.97 -11.06 -11.77
N SER A 47 -12.01 -11.76 -11.34
CA SER A 47 -13.19 -12.05 -12.18
C SER A 47 -14.32 -11.02 -12.02
N LEU A 48 -14.17 -10.06 -11.11
CA LEU A 48 -15.11 -8.97 -10.86
C LEU A 48 -14.62 -7.65 -11.45
N GLY A 49 -15.55 -6.72 -11.66
CA GLY A 49 -15.22 -5.34 -12.06
C GLY A 49 -14.55 -5.27 -13.42
N THR A 50 -13.47 -4.50 -13.50
CA THR A 50 -12.65 -4.31 -14.71
C THR A 50 -11.76 -5.52 -15.04
N GLY A 51 -11.61 -6.46 -14.10
CA GLY A 51 -10.69 -7.59 -14.16
C GLY A 51 -9.22 -7.24 -13.88
N CYS A 52 -8.92 -5.95 -13.71
CA CYS A 52 -7.58 -5.42 -13.47
C CYS A 52 -7.46 -4.89 -12.03
N ILE A 53 -6.28 -5.03 -11.45
CA ILE A 53 -6.00 -4.80 -10.03
C ILE A 53 -4.80 -3.86 -9.92
N ARG A 54 -4.95 -2.75 -9.21
CA ARG A 54 -3.86 -1.78 -8.93
C ARG A 54 -3.79 -1.43 -7.45
N ASP A 55 -2.65 -0.91 -7.03
CA ASP A 55 -2.44 -0.34 -5.70
C ASP A 55 -2.80 -1.30 -4.54
N PRO A 56 -2.32 -2.56 -4.56
CA PRO A 56 -2.74 -3.53 -3.56
C PRO A 56 -2.17 -3.22 -2.17
N TYR A 57 -3.05 -3.18 -1.19
CA TYR A 57 -2.76 -3.15 0.25
C TYR A 57 -3.05 -4.51 0.87
N VAL A 58 -2.15 -5.02 1.72
CA VAL A 58 -2.34 -6.31 2.39
C VAL A 58 -2.15 -6.18 3.90
N PHE A 59 -3.04 -6.82 4.67
CA PHE A 59 -2.91 -6.88 6.13
C PHE A 59 -3.55 -8.15 6.69
N LYS A 60 -3.24 -8.47 7.96
CA LYS A 60 -3.90 -9.53 8.72
C LYS A 60 -5.08 -8.95 9.49
N GLY A 61 -6.28 -9.47 9.27
CA GLY A 61 -7.49 -9.11 10.00
C GLY A 61 -7.57 -9.70 11.41
N GLU A 62 -8.61 -9.28 12.13
CA GLU A 62 -8.93 -9.65 13.51
C GLU A 62 -9.59 -11.03 13.57
N ASP A 63 -9.95 -11.59 12.41
CA ASP A 63 -10.58 -12.91 12.25
C ASP A 63 -9.58 -13.98 11.74
N ASP A 64 -8.27 -13.72 11.87
CA ASP A 64 -7.17 -14.58 11.43
C ASP A 64 -7.06 -14.82 9.91
N PHE A 65 -7.79 -14.06 9.10
CA PHE A 65 -7.60 -14.01 7.66
C PHE A 65 -6.67 -12.87 7.25
N TYR A 66 -6.19 -12.94 6.03
CA TYR A 66 -5.55 -11.84 5.34
C TYR A 66 -6.51 -11.24 4.33
N TYR A 67 -6.42 -9.93 4.18
CA TYR A 67 -7.21 -9.17 3.21
C TYR A 67 -6.27 -8.44 2.27
N ILE A 68 -6.57 -8.47 0.98
CA ILE A 68 -5.91 -7.65 -0.03
C ILE A 68 -6.96 -6.69 -0.57
N LEU A 69 -6.80 -5.39 -0.31
CA LEU A 69 -7.62 -4.33 -0.88
C LEU A 69 -6.89 -3.76 -2.07
N ALA A 70 -7.60 -3.41 -3.13
CA ALA A 70 -6.99 -2.85 -4.32
C ALA A 70 -7.96 -1.96 -5.10
N THR A 71 -7.43 -1.07 -5.93
CA THR A 71 -8.19 -0.31 -6.91
C THR A 71 -8.71 -1.26 -8.01
N ASP A 72 -10.02 -1.25 -8.27
CA ASP A 72 -10.62 -1.92 -9.44
C ASP A 72 -10.47 -1.00 -10.65
N MET A 73 -9.38 -1.15 -11.40
CA MET A 73 -9.04 -0.25 -12.50
C MET A 73 -8.32 -0.96 -13.63
N LYS A 74 -8.76 -0.64 -14.86
CA LYS A 74 -8.04 -0.92 -16.10
C LYS A 74 -7.62 0.38 -16.76
N SER A 75 -6.34 0.78 -16.63
CA SER A 75 -5.87 2.10 -17.08
C SER A 75 -6.02 2.32 -18.59
N SER A 76 -6.06 1.25 -19.39
CA SER A 76 -6.32 1.33 -20.83
C SER A 76 -7.74 1.85 -21.17
N LEU A 77 -8.66 1.88 -20.19
CA LEU A 77 -10.00 2.49 -20.31
C LEU A 77 -10.02 3.95 -19.83
N GLY A 78 -8.86 4.50 -19.47
CA GLY A 78 -8.68 5.86 -18.95
C GLY A 78 -8.60 5.92 -17.42
N TRP A 79 -8.12 7.07 -16.92
CA TRP A 79 -7.89 7.33 -15.49
C TRP A 79 -9.15 7.61 -14.66
N ASN A 80 -10.32 7.62 -15.30
CA ASN A 80 -11.63 7.76 -14.65
C ASN A 80 -12.47 6.48 -14.80
N SER A 81 -11.85 5.35 -15.16
CA SER A 81 -12.54 4.07 -15.34
C SER A 81 -12.85 3.35 -14.03
N ASN A 82 -12.61 3.99 -12.87
CA ASN A 82 -12.47 3.32 -11.60
C ASN A 82 -13.07 4.10 -10.42
N HIS A 83 -14.31 3.78 -10.08
CA HIS A 83 -15.06 4.33 -8.95
C HIS A 83 -15.28 3.26 -7.86
N ALA A 84 -14.48 2.19 -7.87
CA ALA A 84 -14.68 1.04 -7.01
C ALA A 84 -13.36 0.46 -6.54
N ILE A 85 -13.44 -0.28 -5.44
CA ILE A 85 -12.34 -1.09 -4.92
C ILE A 85 -12.75 -2.56 -4.96
N ILE A 86 -11.74 -3.42 -4.93
CA ILE A 86 -11.92 -4.86 -4.79
C ILE A 86 -11.17 -5.35 -3.56
N ILE A 87 -11.77 -6.31 -2.85
CA ILE A 87 -11.23 -6.88 -1.63
C ILE A 87 -11.21 -8.39 -1.78
N PHE A 88 -10.04 -8.98 -1.58
CA PHE A 88 -9.83 -10.43 -1.58
C PHE A 88 -9.58 -10.90 -0.16
N LYS A 89 -10.24 -11.98 0.25
CA LYS A 89 -9.99 -12.68 1.52
C LYS A 89 -9.18 -13.94 1.27
N THR A 90 -8.13 -14.17 2.04
CA THR A 90 -7.28 -15.36 1.94
C THR A 90 -6.77 -15.82 3.29
N LYS A 91 -6.44 -17.11 3.42
CA LYS A 91 -5.72 -17.64 4.60
C LYS A 91 -4.21 -17.73 4.38
N ASP A 92 -3.78 -17.69 3.13
CA ASP A 92 -2.46 -18.21 2.76
C ASP A 92 -1.81 -17.56 1.54
N PHE A 93 -2.47 -16.57 0.93
CA PHE A 93 -2.04 -15.87 -0.27
C PHE A 93 -1.96 -16.77 -1.53
N VAL A 94 -2.35 -18.04 -1.44
CA VAL A 94 -2.38 -18.96 -2.58
C VAL A 94 -3.80 -19.10 -3.12
N SER A 95 -4.78 -19.18 -2.22
CA SER A 95 -6.20 -19.27 -2.58
C SER A 95 -6.97 -18.07 -2.02
N MET A 96 -7.61 -17.31 -2.92
CA MET A 96 -8.63 -16.35 -2.53
C MET A 96 -9.92 -17.11 -2.24
N ILE A 97 -10.38 -17.04 -1.00
CA ILE A 97 -11.54 -17.79 -0.54
C ILE A 97 -12.85 -17.02 -0.73
N ASP A 98 -12.76 -15.69 -0.85
CA ASP A 98 -13.89 -14.81 -1.08
C ASP A 98 -13.41 -13.49 -1.72
N THR A 99 -14.29 -12.80 -2.42
CA THR A 99 -13.99 -11.55 -3.12
C THR A 99 -15.23 -10.67 -3.19
N VAL A 100 -15.10 -9.41 -2.79
CA VAL A 100 -16.16 -8.41 -2.89
C VAL A 100 -15.68 -7.17 -3.65
N ARG A 101 -16.60 -6.52 -4.37
CA ARG A 101 -16.38 -5.25 -5.04
C ARG A 101 -17.25 -4.18 -4.40
N ILE A 102 -16.65 -3.08 -3.97
CA ILE A 102 -17.34 -1.96 -3.33
C ILE A 102 -17.33 -0.78 -4.31
N ASP A 103 -18.51 -0.42 -4.85
CA ASP A 103 -18.67 0.70 -5.79
C ASP A 103 -19.04 1.98 -5.03
N TYR A 104 -18.15 2.98 -5.04
CA TYR A 104 -18.34 4.17 -4.21
C TYR A 104 -19.50 5.06 -4.64
N ARG A 105 -20.07 4.84 -5.83
CA ARG A 105 -21.27 5.56 -6.29
C ARG A 105 -22.55 5.06 -5.61
N THR A 106 -22.51 3.93 -4.90
CA THR A 106 -23.68 3.43 -4.17
C THR A 106 -23.88 4.15 -2.83
N PHE A 107 -22.87 4.85 -2.32
CA PHE A 107 -22.98 5.68 -1.13
C PHE A 107 -23.55 7.04 -1.48
N LYS A 108 -24.33 7.63 -0.56
CA LYS A 108 -24.96 8.93 -0.77
C LYS A 108 -23.94 10.07 -0.81
N THR A 109 -22.91 10.04 0.02
CA THR A 109 -21.92 11.14 0.10
C THR A 109 -20.96 11.19 -1.08
N THR A 110 -20.83 10.07 -1.80
CA THR A 110 -19.93 9.89 -2.95
C THR A 110 -20.67 9.35 -4.18
N SER A 111 -21.96 9.63 -4.31
CA SER A 111 -22.79 9.14 -5.43
C SER A 111 -22.30 9.62 -6.80
N ASP A 112 -21.57 10.74 -6.82
CA ASP A 112 -20.89 11.38 -7.94
C ASP A 112 -19.39 11.04 -8.00
N CYS A 113 -18.95 9.94 -7.36
CA CYS A 113 -17.58 9.46 -7.41
C CYS A 113 -17.12 9.29 -8.87
N ASN A 114 -16.10 10.06 -9.26
CA ASN A 114 -15.42 9.95 -10.53
C ASN A 114 -14.30 8.90 -10.44
N ARG A 115 -13.55 8.92 -9.33
CA ARG A 115 -12.52 7.92 -9.06
C ARG A 115 -12.37 7.57 -7.57
N ALA A 116 -12.01 6.31 -7.29
CA ALA A 116 -11.71 5.77 -5.97
C ALA A 116 -10.43 4.91 -6.05
N TRP A 117 -9.34 5.34 -5.39
CA TRP A 117 -7.98 4.80 -5.58
C TRP A 117 -7.30 4.42 -4.27
N ALA A 118 -6.36 3.46 -4.36
CA ALA A 118 -5.42 3.06 -3.32
C ALA A 118 -6.07 2.84 -1.95
N PRO A 119 -7.02 1.89 -1.84
CA PRO A 119 -7.66 1.59 -0.57
C PRO A 119 -6.71 0.92 0.40
N GLN A 120 -6.76 1.35 1.64
CA GLN A 120 -6.14 0.68 2.78
C GLN A 120 -7.16 0.51 3.90
N ALA A 121 -6.84 -0.34 4.87
CA ALA A 121 -7.71 -0.60 6.02
C ALA A 121 -6.91 -0.80 7.30
N ILE A 122 -7.42 -0.28 8.41
CA ILE A 122 -6.82 -0.44 9.74
C ILE A 122 -7.91 -0.67 10.78
N TRP A 123 -7.70 -1.63 11.68
CA TRP A 123 -8.66 -1.91 12.73
C TRP A 123 -8.77 -0.73 13.70
N ASN A 124 -10.00 -0.24 13.90
CA ASN A 124 -10.30 0.81 14.86
C ASN A 124 -10.96 0.20 16.11
N PRO A 125 -10.24 0.08 17.24
CA PRO A 125 -10.77 -0.55 18.44
C PRO A 125 -11.91 0.24 19.10
N GLU A 126 -11.94 1.56 18.96
CA GLU A 126 -13.01 2.42 19.52
C GLU A 126 -14.34 2.18 18.78
N LYS A 127 -14.28 2.02 17.45
CA LYS A 127 -15.44 1.77 16.60
C LYS A 127 -15.80 0.29 16.50
N LYS A 128 -14.87 -0.61 16.87
CA LYS A 128 -14.98 -2.06 16.65
C LYS A 128 -15.30 -2.39 15.19
N ALA A 129 -14.57 -1.74 14.30
CA ALA A 129 -14.72 -1.81 12.85
C ALA A 129 -13.39 -1.50 12.18
N TYR A 130 -13.21 -1.95 10.94
CA TYR A 130 -12.13 -1.48 10.09
C TYR A 130 -12.42 -0.06 9.64
N MET A 131 -11.49 0.85 9.85
CA MET A 131 -11.46 2.10 9.10
C MET A 131 -10.85 1.79 7.74
N VAL A 132 -11.67 1.84 6.69
CA VAL A 132 -11.22 1.80 5.30
C VAL A 132 -11.00 3.24 4.86
N TYR A 133 -9.84 3.52 4.30
CA TYR A 133 -9.46 4.84 3.86
C TYR A 133 -8.83 4.75 2.48
N LEU A 134 -9.11 5.76 1.66
CA LEU A 134 -8.77 5.76 0.26
C LEU A 134 -8.84 7.16 -0.28
N THR A 135 -8.45 7.30 -1.53
CA THR A 135 -8.53 8.55 -2.24
C THR A 135 -9.80 8.59 -3.09
N ILE A 136 -10.57 9.67 -3.01
CA ILE A 136 -11.74 9.88 -3.88
C ILE A 136 -11.65 11.25 -4.56
N GLN A 137 -11.97 11.27 -5.85
CA GLN A 137 -12.37 12.48 -6.56
C GLN A 137 -13.85 12.36 -6.93
N LYS A 138 -14.63 13.37 -6.59
CA LYS A 138 -16.01 13.51 -7.08
C LYS A 138 -16.02 14.31 -8.39
N GLN A 139 -17.06 14.16 -9.19
CA GLN A 139 -17.24 14.93 -10.42
C GLN A 139 -17.27 16.44 -10.12
N ASP A 140 -16.58 17.22 -10.95
CA ASP A 140 -16.50 18.69 -10.85
C ASP A 140 -16.08 19.24 -9.46
N ASP A 141 -15.37 18.44 -8.67
CA ASP A 141 -14.96 18.81 -7.32
C ASP A 141 -13.71 19.72 -7.34
N SER A 142 -13.85 20.94 -6.81
CA SER A 142 -12.76 21.90 -6.68
C SER A 142 -11.72 21.50 -5.64
N LEU A 143 -12.03 20.54 -4.76
CA LEU A 143 -11.06 19.93 -3.84
C LEU A 143 -10.07 19.03 -4.56
N GLY A 144 -10.38 18.61 -5.79
CA GLY A 144 -9.58 17.64 -6.51
C GLY A 144 -9.68 16.25 -5.90
N THR A 145 -8.53 15.58 -5.78
CA THR A 145 -8.44 14.18 -5.36
C THR A 145 -7.89 14.14 -3.94
N VAL A 146 -8.71 13.69 -2.99
CA VAL A 146 -8.48 13.88 -1.56
C VAL A 146 -8.77 12.60 -0.79
N MET A 147 -8.34 12.54 0.47
CA MET A 147 -8.49 11.36 1.31
C MET A 147 -9.85 11.32 1.99
N TRP A 148 -10.50 10.17 1.88
CA TRP A 148 -11.77 9.84 2.52
C TRP A 148 -11.59 8.61 3.41
N ARG A 149 -12.53 8.44 4.33
CA ARG A 149 -12.63 7.22 5.13
C ARG A 149 -14.08 6.81 5.35
N HIS A 150 -14.28 5.56 5.69
CA HIS A 150 -15.52 5.01 6.26
C HIS A 150 -15.18 3.79 7.13
N TYR A 151 -16.19 3.25 7.79
CA TYR A 151 -16.02 2.13 8.70
C TYR A 151 -16.82 0.92 8.23
N ALA A 152 -16.23 -0.26 8.30
CA ALA A 152 -16.86 -1.53 7.96
C ALA A 152 -16.67 -2.53 9.11
N LYS A 153 -17.77 -3.16 9.56
CA LYS A 153 -17.68 -4.24 10.56
C LYS A 153 -17.21 -5.55 9.93
N ASP A 154 -17.55 -5.76 8.67
CA ASP A 154 -17.10 -6.89 7.87
C ASP A 154 -16.68 -6.36 6.49
N LEU A 155 -15.40 -6.54 6.14
CA LEU A 155 -14.85 -6.09 4.87
C LEU A 155 -15.44 -6.86 3.67
N MET A 156 -16.05 -8.03 3.88
CA MET A 156 -16.66 -8.82 2.83
C MET A 156 -18.15 -8.51 2.62
N ASP A 157 -18.74 -7.67 3.48
CA ASP A 157 -20.16 -7.30 3.43
C ASP A 157 -20.33 -5.78 3.29
N ALA A 158 -20.67 -5.37 2.05
CA ALA A 158 -20.89 -3.98 1.67
C ALA A 158 -21.98 -3.29 2.53
N ASP A 159 -22.97 -4.04 3.04
CA ASP A 159 -24.06 -3.48 3.85
C ASP A 159 -23.58 -3.05 5.25
N THR A 160 -22.37 -3.46 5.66
CA THR A 160 -21.78 -3.05 6.95
C THR A 160 -20.99 -1.74 6.88
N TYR A 161 -20.80 -1.19 5.69
CA TYR A 161 -20.04 0.02 5.47
C TYR A 161 -20.85 1.27 5.82
N THR A 162 -20.23 2.21 6.52
CA THR A 162 -20.79 3.55 6.72
C THR A 162 -20.63 4.41 5.48
N GLU A 163 -21.36 5.53 5.42
CA GLU A 163 -21.13 6.58 4.43
C GLU A 163 -19.67 7.10 4.53
N PRO A 164 -18.97 7.28 3.38
CA PRO A 164 -17.68 7.96 3.34
C PRO A 164 -17.73 9.39 3.87
N GLU A 165 -16.75 9.73 4.69
CA GLU A 165 -16.51 11.09 5.19
C GLU A 165 -15.13 11.59 4.74
N LEU A 166 -15.03 12.88 4.46
CA LEU A 166 -13.77 13.54 4.12
C LEU A 166 -12.82 13.43 5.32
N MET A 167 -11.61 12.92 5.11
CA MET A 167 -10.61 12.73 6.16
C MET A 167 -9.50 13.78 6.09
N MET A 168 -9.03 14.09 4.88
CA MET A 168 -7.94 15.03 4.68
C MET A 168 -7.98 15.59 3.27
N LYS A 169 -7.89 16.91 3.17
CA LYS A 169 -7.56 17.60 1.92
C LYS A 169 -6.08 17.91 1.89
N ALA A 170 -5.52 17.97 0.69
CA ALA A 170 -4.16 18.42 0.53
C ALA A 170 -4.03 19.93 0.84
N PRO A 171 -2.83 20.36 1.25
CA PRO A 171 -2.49 21.78 1.35
C PRO A 171 -2.75 22.54 0.04
N ALA A 172 -2.98 23.86 0.14
CA ALA A 172 -3.23 24.69 -1.04
C ALA A 172 -2.02 24.68 -2.01
N GLY A 173 -2.29 24.66 -3.31
CA GLY A 173 -1.22 24.66 -4.33
C GLY A 173 -0.55 23.30 -4.55
N THR A 174 -1.24 22.20 -4.19
CA THR A 174 -0.78 20.82 -4.42
C THR A 174 -1.81 20.07 -5.27
N ASP A 175 -1.38 19.02 -5.97
CA ASP A 175 -2.22 18.28 -6.93
C ASP A 175 -3.27 17.36 -6.28
N GLY A 176 -3.31 17.30 -4.94
CA GLY A 176 -4.20 16.43 -4.18
C GLY A 176 -3.49 15.68 -3.06
N ALA A 177 -4.24 14.82 -2.38
CA ALA A 177 -3.77 13.91 -1.35
C ALA A 177 -4.21 12.51 -1.74
N ILE A 178 -3.23 11.67 -2.10
CA ILE A 178 -3.41 10.34 -2.64
C ILE A 178 -2.55 9.31 -1.89
N ASP A 179 -2.88 8.03 -2.04
CA ASP A 179 -2.03 6.90 -1.63
C ASP A 179 -1.59 6.91 -0.16
N GLY A 180 -2.55 7.17 0.74
CA GLY A 180 -2.29 7.22 2.17
C GLY A 180 -1.95 5.85 2.76
N ASP A 181 -0.94 5.78 3.64
CA ASP A 181 -0.61 4.65 4.52
C ASP A 181 -0.48 5.15 5.96
N ILE A 182 -1.34 4.66 6.85
CA ILE A 182 -1.44 5.09 8.25
C ILE A 182 -0.83 4.05 9.18
N ILE A 183 0.11 4.48 10.02
CA ILE A 183 0.61 3.70 11.15
C ILE A 183 0.52 4.46 12.47
N TYR A 184 0.61 3.72 13.57
CA TYR A 184 0.79 4.31 14.89
C TYR A 184 2.29 4.45 15.20
N ASP A 185 2.74 5.69 15.33
CA ASP A 185 4.06 6.06 15.82
C ASP A 185 4.04 5.97 17.35
N HIS A 186 4.50 4.83 17.88
CA HIS A 186 4.57 4.57 19.32
C HIS A 186 5.68 5.35 20.02
N ILE A 187 6.61 5.95 19.26
CA ILE A 187 7.73 6.73 19.80
C ILE A 187 7.24 8.13 20.20
N ASN A 188 6.45 8.76 19.33
CA ASN A 188 5.93 10.12 19.55
C ASN A 188 4.44 10.15 19.94
N GLY A 189 3.78 9.00 20.03
CA GLY A 189 2.41 8.86 20.56
C GLY A 189 1.35 9.49 19.65
N ARG A 190 1.40 9.19 18.35
CA ARG A 190 0.50 9.76 17.34
C ARG A 190 0.26 8.79 16.19
N TYR A 191 -0.75 9.07 15.38
CA TYR A 191 -0.91 8.47 14.07
C TYR A 191 -0.18 9.32 13.04
N ILE A 192 0.56 8.65 12.16
CA ILE A 192 1.24 9.25 11.01
C ILE A 192 0.70 8.60 9.74
N MET A 193 0.39 9.43 8.74
CA MET A 193 0.02 9.01 7.40
C MET A 193 1.10 9.46 6.42
N TYR A 194 1.68 8.50 5.70
CA TYR A 194 2.49 8.77 4.52
C TYR A 194 1.58 8.84 3.30
N TYR A 195 1.71 9.89 2.49
CA TYR A 195 0.84 10.11 1.33
C TYR A 195 1.60 10.80 0.20
N ASN A 196 1.07 10.77 -1.02
CA ASN A 196 1.76 11.22 -2.24
C ASN A 196 3.22 10.71 -2.33
N GLY A 197 3.45 9.47 -1.88
CA GLY A 197 4.75 8.81 -1.85
C GLY A 197 5.76 9.29 -0.80
N LYS A 198 5.80 10.61 -0.51
CA LYS A 198 6.85 11.20 0.36
C LYS A 198 6.38 12.28 1.33
N ARG A 199 5.09 12.58 1.42
CA ARG A 199 4.55 13.59 2.33
C ARG A 199 4.02 12.96 3.60
N ILE A 200 3.91 13.76 4.65
CA ILE A 200 3.47 13.33 5.97
C ILE A 200 2.25 14.14 6.42
N ALA A 201 1.28 13.45 7.00
CA ALA A 201 0.20 14.04 7.77
C ALA A 201 0.08 13.33 9.13
N VAL A 202 -0.38 14.04 10.16
CA VAL A 202 -0.45 13.50 11.52
C VAL A 202 -1.82 13.72 12.17
N SER A 203 -2.19 12.81 13.07
CA SER A 203 -3.36 12.94 13.92
C SER A 203 -3.11 12.36 15.31
N SER A 204 -3.77 12.91 16.33
CA SER A 204 -3.73 12.36 17.69
C SER A 204 -4.70 11.18 17.88
N SER A 205 -5.59 10.94 16.91
CA SER A 205 -6.57 9.86 16.94
C SER A 205 -6.73 9.28 15.53
N LEU A 206 -6.90 7.95 15.44
CA LEU A 206 -7.18 7.28 14.17
C LEU A 206 -8.48 7.79 13.51
N SER A 207 -9.47 8.13 14.34
CA SER A 207 -10.74 8.72 13.91
C SER A 207 -10.72 10.26 13.86
N GLY A 208 -9.58 10.89 14.11
CA GLY A 208 -9.42 12.34 13.99
C GLY A 208 -9.12 12.77 12.55
N ASP A 209 -9.16 14.08 12.29
CA ASP A 209 -8.68 14.61 11.02
C ASP A 209 -7.15 14.51 10.97
N PHE A 210 -6.60 14.23 9.78
CA PHE A 210 -5.16 14.25 9.55
C PHE A 210 -4.74 15.63 9.05
N ASN A 211 -3.71 16.18 9.67
CA ASN A 211 -3.19 17.50 9.34
C ASN A 211 -1.86 17.34 8.60
N CYS A 212 -1.74 17.98 7.44
CA CYS A 212 -0.55 17.97 6.58
C CYS A 212 0.59 18.84 7.12
N ILE A 213 0.94 18.62 8.38
CA ILE A 213 2.00 19.35 9.08
C ILE A 213 3.11 18.34 9.34
N ASP A 214 4.31 18.69 8.90
CA ASP A 214 5.48 17.90 9.24
C ASP A 214 5.68 17.92 10.76
N PRO A 215 5.75 16.74 11.40
CA PRO A 215 5.87 16.67 12.84
C PRO A 215 7.17 17.25 13.41
N ASN A 216 8.20 17.42 12.59
CA ASN A 216 9.56 17.79 12.99
C ASN A 216 9.76 19.28 12.99
N THR A 217 9.21 19.95 11.97
CA THR A 217 9.39 21.39 11.77
C THR A 217 8.13 22.19 12.01
N GLY A 218 6.97 21.54 12.09
CA GLY A 218 5.68 22.20 12.14
C GLY A 218 5.33 22.92 10.83
N LEU A 219 6.07 22.65 9.76
CA LEU A 219 5.82 23.25 8.45
C LEU A 219 4.84 22.39 7.67
N GLU A 220 3.93 23.08 6.98
CA GLU A 220 3.19 22.47 5.88
C GLU A 220 4.20 22.15 4.77
N TYR A 221 4.01 21.07 4.01
CA TYR A 221 4.76 20.71 2.79
C TYR A 221 6.16 20.04 2.92
N GLU A 222 6.64 19.63 4.09
CA GLU A 222 7.89 18.84 4.07
C GLU A 222 7.72 17.46 3.45
N THR A 223 8.82 16.99 2.85
CA THR A 223 8.90 15.73 2.15
C THR A 223 10.05 14.89 2.69
N ILE A 224 9.84 13.59 2.73
CA ILE A 224 10.88 12.59 2.94
C ILE A 224 11.84 12.69 1.75
N PRO A 225 13.16 12.69 1.99
CA PRO A 225 14.14 12.80 0.93
C PRO A 225 14.06 11.58 0.00
N MET A 226 13.73 11.84 -1.26
CA MET A 226 13.75 10.86 -2.34
C MET A 226 14.31 11.52 -3.60
N TYR A 227 15.58 11.22 -3.89
CA TYR A 227 16.35 11.80 -4.97
C TYR A 227 16.96 10.72 -5.86
N THR A 228 17.08 11.00 -7.15
CA THR A 228 17.85 10.18 -8.08
C THR A 228 19.34 10.23 -7.73
N ALA A 229 20.15 9.34 -8.34
CA ALA A 229 21.60 9.29 -8.11
C ALA A 229 22.34 10.61 -8.49
N ASP A 230 21.78 11.40 -9.40
CA ASP A 230 22.26 12.72 -9.81
C ASP A 230 21.69 13.88 -8.98
N GLY A 231 20.94 13.57 -7.91
CA GLY A 231 20.44 14.55 -6.95
C GLY A 231 19.17 15.29 -7.38
N VAL A 232 18.45 14.78 -8.40
CA VAL A 232 17.15 15.33 -8.82
C VAL A 232 16.06 14.78 -7.91
N GLU A 233 15.16 15.63 -7.46
CA GLU A 233 14.04 15.19 -6.64
C GLU A 233 13.13 14.25 -7.44
N MET A 234 12.81 13.10 -6.85
CA MET A 234 11.97 12.09 -7.49
C MET A 234 10.49 12.46 -7.34
N ASP A 235 9.75 12.30 -8.43
CA ASP A 235 8.29 12.19 -8.38
C ASP A 235 7.95 10.75 -8.02
N VAL A 236 7.28 10.60 -6.89
CA VAL A 236 6.94 9.32 -6.27
C VAL A 236 5.47 9.31 -5.85
N GLU A 237 4.87 8.13 -5.88
CA GLU A 237 3.52 7.87 -5.40
C GLU A 237 3.49 6.53 -4.65
N GLY A 238 2.32 6.11 -4.17
CA GLY A 238 2.16 4.76 -3.63
C GLY A 238 3.03 4.44 -2.42
N SER A 239 3.06 5.34 -1.43
CA SER A 239 3.84 5.14 -0.22
C SER A 239 3.36 3.94 0.57
N ASN A 240 4.30 3.13 1.05
CA ASN A 240 4.05 2.15 2.09
C ASN A 240 5.17 2.16 3.15
N ILE A 241 4.85 1.76 4.38
CA ILE A 241 5.82 1.65 5.47
C ILE A 241 5.78 0.27 6.13
N TYR A 242 6.96 -0.29 6.42
CA TYR A 242 7.09 -1.56 7.14
C TYR A 242 8.28 -1.56 8.10
N LYS A 243 8.16 -2.30 9.19
CA LYS A 243 9.20 -2.44 10.22
C LYS A 243 10.18 -3.55 9.84
N ILE A 244 11.48 -3.29 10.04
CA ILE A 244 12.51 -4.32 9.93
C ILE A 244 12.43 -5.27 11.13
N ILE A 245 12.22 -6.56 10.87
CA ILE A 245 12.16 -7.63 11.84
C ILE A 245 13.36 -7.56 12.80
N GLY A 246 13.08 -7.51 14.10
CA GLY A 246 14.09 -7.47 15.15
C GLY A 246 14.80 -6.12 15.33
N LYS A 247 14.40 -5.06 14.62
CA LYS A 247 15.02 -3.73 14.72
C LYS A 247 13.96 -2.64 14.95
N GLU A 248 14.29 -1.62 15.74
CA GLU A 248 13.54 -0.35 15.77
C GLU A 248 13.92 0.50 14.56
N ARG A 249 13.56 0.00 13.37
CA ARG A 249 13.81 0.63 12.08
C ARG A 249 12.67 0.35 11.14
N TRP A 250 12.25 1.36 10.39
CA TRP A 250 11.19 1.27 9.39
C TRP A 250 11.70 1.71 8.04
N ILE A 251 11.16 1.08 7.00
CA ILE A 251 11.39 1.45 5.61
C ILE A 251 10.12 2.07 5.07
N ILE A 252 10.26 3.28 4.54
CA ILE A 252 9.26 3.95 3.73
C ILE A 252 9.66 3.67 2.30
N ALA A 253 8.77 3.04 1.54
CA ALA A 253 8.96 2.72 0.14
C ALA A 253 7.94 3.48 -0.69
N ALA A 254 8.31 3.89 -1.91
CA ALA A 254 7.42 4.59 -2.82
C ALA A 254 7.75 4.25 -4.28
N ASP A 255 6.70 4.23 -5.10
CA ASP A 255 6.77 4.00 -6.54
C ASP A 255 7.27 5.25 -7.25
N GLY A 256 8.48 5.18 -7.80
CA GLY A 256 9.02 6.27 -8.61
C GLY A 256 8.36 6.32 -9.99
N THR A 257 7.78 7.47 -10.32
CA THR A 257 7.13 7.66 -11.60
C THR A 257 8.14 7.50 -12.76
N PRO A 258 7.69 7.08 -13.96
CA PRO A 258 8.56 6.93 -15.12
C PRO A 258 9.31 8.22 -15.54
N PHE A 259 8.85 9.38 -15.08
CA PHE A 259 9.32 10.68 -15.53
C PHE A 259 10.56 11.19 -14.77
N ASN A 260 10.80 10.73 -13.53
CA ASN A 260 11.88 11.23 -12.66
C ASN A 260 12.59 10.12 -11.88
N GLY A 261 12.91 9.01 -12.56
CA GLY A 261 13.76 7.95 -12.03
C GLY A 261 13.24 6.54 -12.28
N GLY A 262 11.93 6.36 -12.45
CA GLY A 262 11.28 5.09 -12.83
C GLY A 262 11.61 3.90 -11.92
N ARG A 263 12.07 4.18 -10.69
CA ARG A 263 12.61 3.20 -9.75
C ARG A 263 11.88 3.33 -8.43
N TYR A 264 11.69 2.19 -7.78
CA TYR A 264 11.15 2.12 -6.44
C TYR A 264 12.15 2.70 -5.45
N ALA A 265 11.75 3.74 -4.71
CA ALA A 265 12.61 4.49 -3.80
C ALA A 265 12.37 4.07 -2.36
N LEU A 266 13.45 3.87 -1.59
CA LEU A 266 13.39 3.52 -0.17
C LEU A 266 14.07 4.59 0.68
N ALA A 267 13.46 4.93 1.81
CA ALA A 267 14.05 5.68 2.90
C ALA A 267 13.85 4.94 4.22
N GLU A 268 14.78 5.11 5.17
CA GLU A 268 14.66 4.53 6.51
C GLU A 268 14.49 5.60 7.59
N THR A 269 13.77 5.22 8.65
CA THR A 269 13.66 6.00 9.89
C THR A 269 13.72 5.06 11.11
N SER A 270 14.07 5.61 12.27
CA SER A 270 14.04 4.92 13.57
C SER A 270 13.27 5.69 14.64
N ASP A 271 12.80 6.90 14.33
CA ASP A 271 12.13 7.80 15.27
C ASP A 271 10.93 8.53 14.66
N PHE A 272 10.60 8.26 13.38
CA PHE A 272 9.55 8.91 12.60
C PHE A 272 9.73 10.42 12.45
N ILE A 273 10.93 10.91 12.74
CA ILE A 273 11.33 12.31 12.68
C ILE A 273 12.42 12.48 11.63
N HIS A 274 13.49 11.70 11.72
CA HIS A 274 14.60 11.77 10.79
C HIS A 274 14.48 10.65 9.76
N TYR A 275 14.65 11.01 8.50
CA TYR A 275 14.58 10.10 7.36
C TYR A 275 15.88 10.13 6.57
N ARG A 276 16.38 8.94 6.23
CA ARG A 276 17.56 8.78 5.37
C ARG A 276 17.18 7.97 4.15
N GLN A 277 17.34 8.56 2.97
CA GLN A 277 17.19 7.81 1.73
C GLN A 277 18.25 6.70 1.63
N LEU A 278 17.84 5.50 1.20
CA LEU A 278 18.75 4.43 0.85
C LEU A 278 19.28 4.64 -0.56
N SER A 279 20.58 4.38 -0.74
CA SER A 279 21.21 4.34 -2.05
C SER A 279 20.89 3.04 -2.79
N GLU A 280 21.07 3.04 -4.11
CA GLU A 280 20.85 1.87 -4.99
C GLU A 280 21.75 0.66 -4.69
N LYS A 281 22.72 0.81 -3.78
CA LYS A 281 23.61 -0.27 -3.33
C LYS A 281 23.13 -0.94 -2.05
N GLU A 282 22.12 -0.37 -1.38
CA GLU A 282 21.63 -0.83 -0.08
C GLU A 282 20.36 -1.69 -0.19
N TYR A 283 19.77 -1.80 -1.38
CA TYR A 283 18.58 -2.61 -1.64
C TYR A 283 18.54 -3.06 -3.10
N SER A 284 17.75 -4.08 -3.41
CA SER A 284 17.60 -4.57 -4.77
C SER A 284 16.23 -5.21 -5.02
N PHE A 285 15.77 -5.12 -6.27
CA PHE A 285 14.59 -5.81 -6.78
C PHE A 285 15.00 -6.52 -8.08
N ASP A 286 14.63 -7.80 -8.25
CA ASP A 286 14.78 -8.49 -9.56
C ASP A 286 13.63 -8.17 -10.55
N PHE A 287 12.75 -7.26 -10.15
CA PHE A 287 11.57 -6.79 -10.85
C PHE A 287 11.42 -5.26 -10.70
N THR A 288 10.50 -4.67 -11.46
CA THR A 288 10.14 -3.25 -11.32
C THR A 288 8.73 -3.15 -10.73
N PRO A 289 8.60 -3.07 -9.39
CA PRO A 289 7.30 -2.88 -8.76
C PRO A 289 6.74 -1.48 -9.04
N ARG A 290 5.42 -1.40 -9.10
CA ARG A 290 4.64 -0.19 -8.89
C ARG A 290 4.07 -0.20 -7.46
N HIS A 291 3.19 0.74 -7.13
CA HIS A 291 2.52 0.82 -5.83
C HIS A 291 2.04 -0.57 -5.34
N GLY A 292 2.37 -0.89 -4.10
CA GLY A 292 1.97 -2.10 -3.40
C GLY A 292 2.30 -2.01 -1.91
N TYR A 293 2.29 -3.15 -1.22
CA TYR A 293 2.47 -3.20 0.23
C TYR A 293 3.29 -4.39 0.72
N VAL A 294 4.16 -4.16 1.71
CA VAL A 294 5.04 -5.15 2.31
C VAL A 294 4.56 -5.53 3.71
N ILE A 295 4.43 -6.82 3.99
CA ILE A 295 4.14 -7.35 5.33
C ILE A 295 5.16 -8.38 5.78
N PRO A 296 5.46 -8.48 7.10
CA PRO A 296 6.25 -9.58 7.62
C PRO A 296 5.46 -10.90 7.56
N ILE A 297 6.16 -11.99 7.26
CA ILE A 297 5.62 -13.35 7.18
C ILE A 297 6.48 -14.34 7.94
N THR A 298 5.87 -15.43 8.39
CA THR A 298 6.57 -16.53 9.05
C THR A 298 7.32 -17.40 8.03
N GLU A 299 8.29 -18.18 8.51
CA GLU A 299 9.00 -19.15 7.67
C GLU A 299 8.04 -20.15 7.01
N SER A 300 6.96 -20.53 7.70
CA SER A 300 5.95 -21.45 7.17
C SER A 300 5.17 -20.85 5.99
N GLN A 301 4.88 -19.55 6.04
CA GLN A 301 4.22 -18.82 4.96
C GLN A 301 5.16 -18.62 3.78
N LEU A 302 6.42 -18.26 4.04
CA LEU A 302 7.44 -18.17 2.99
C LEU A 302 7.58 -19.48 2.22
N ARG A 303 7.74 -20.61 2.94
CA ARG A 303 7.83 -21.93 2.29
C ARG A 303 6.59 -22.25 1.45
N ARG A 304 5.38 -21.99 1.99
CA ARG A 304 4.12 -22.23 1.27
C ARG A 304 4.04 -21.43 -0.02
N LEU A 305 4.35 -20.14 0.03
CA LEU A 305 4.39 -19.25 -1.13
C LEU A 305 5.42 -19.74 -2.15
N SER A 306 6.64 -20.02 -1.70
CA SER A 306 7.71 -20.53 -2.56
C SER A 306 7.37 -21.88 -3.18
N ASP A 307 6.63 -22.76 -2.48
CA ASP A 307 6.20 -24.05 -3.00
C ASP A 307 5.05 -23.92 -4.02
N ALA A 308 4.09 -23.03 -3.77
CA ALA A 308 2.95 -22.80 -4.64
C ALA A 308 3.34 -22.13 -5.97
N TYR A 309 4.34 -21.24 -5.94
CA TYR A 309 4.73 -20.41 -7.07
C TYR A 309 6.11 -20.75 -7.63
N LYS A 310 6.51 -22.03 -7.58
CA LYS A 310 7.73 -22.52 -8.22
C LYS A 310 7.64 -22.39 -9.74
N GLY A 311 8.67 -21.86 -10.36
CA GLY A 311 8.86 -22.02 -11.80
C GLY A 311 9.06 -23.50 -12.17
N PRO A 312 8.64 -23.96 -13.37
CA PRO A 312 8.96 -25.30 -13.83
C PRO A 312 10.48 -25.48 -13.89
N GLY A 313 11.02 -26.49 -13.17
CA GLY A 313 12.42 -26.92 -13.30
C GLY A 313 13.43 -26.39 -12.27
N GLN A 314 13.01 -25.72 -11.19
CA GLN A 314 13.93 -25.35 -10.11
C GLN A 314 14.01 -26.41 -9.00
N GLU A 315 15.22 -26.94 -8.78
CA GLU A 315 15.58 -27.66 -7.55
C GLU A 315 15.62 -26.69 -6.35
N ARG A 316 15.57 -27.26 -5.14
CA ARG A 316 15.07 -26.66 -3.87
C ARG A 316 15.87 -25.50 -3.25
N GLU A 317 16.62 -24.69 -4.00
CA GLU A 317 17.44 -23.63 -3.39
C GLU A 317 17.19 -22.28 -4.04
N VAL A 318 16.33 -21.49 -3.39
CA VAL A 318 16.43 -20.02 -3.46
C VAL A 318 17.83 -19.69 -2.94
N ASN A 319 18.68 -19.18 -3.83
CA ASN A 319 20.08 -18.90 -3.54
C ASN A 319 20.13 -17.63 -2.68
N TRP A 320 19.90 -17.79 -1.39
CA TRP A 320 20.04 -16.71 -0.42
C TRP A 320 21.51 -16.32 -0.37
N LYS A 321 21.83 -15.05 -0.64
CA LYS A 321 23.11 -14.51 -0.19
C LYS A 321 23.12 -14.64 1.33
N GLN A 322 23.92 -15.59 1.84
CA GLN A 322 24.25 -15.64 3.26
C GLN A 322 25.11 -14.42 3.55
N GLU A 323 24.57 -13.46 4.29
CA GLU A 323 25.39 -12.43 4.93
C GLU A 323 26.05 -13.06 6.16
N MET A 324 27.38 -12.90 6.24
CA MET A 324 28.25 -13.29 7.35
C MET A 324 28.08 -12.37 8.56
#